data_AF-A0A059ZMY9-F1
#
_entry.id   AF-A0A059ZMY9-F1
#
_cell.length_a   1.000
_cell.length_b   1.000
_cell.length_c   1.000
_cell.angle_alpha   90.00
_cell.angle_beta   90.00
_cell.angle_gamma   90.00
#
_symmetry.space_group_name_H-M   'P 1'
#
loop_
_entity.id
_entity.type
_entity.pdbx_description
1 polymer ?
#
loop_
_entity_poly.entity_id
_entity_poly.type
_entity_poly.pdbx_seq_one_letter_code
_entity_poly.pdbx_strand_id
1 'polypeptide(L)'
;MSGDTFPAPAKINRMLRVVGRREDGYHLLQTVFQYLDLADTLQFRSLPAGQFRRFPKIAQVPEEQDLCLRAARLLAEETGCREGVAITLDKTLPMGGGLGGGSSDAATTLLVLNRLWGCGLKRPDLMELGLRLGADVPVFLFGRSAWAEGIGERLQALPELSEPRFFLIHPGVSVHTAAVFQHPRLTRRHPPITISAFLAEAPTNTLEALVRQLYPAVDECLRWMSAAGLHEPMLTGSGACCFGQLGGTVEPEALQAELPSGWRAWVVQGRNIHPLQHLVED
;
A
#
# COMPACT_ATOMS: atom_id res chain seq x y z
N MET A 1 -7.42 -8.91 28.46
CA MET A 1 -7.36 -8.30 27.11
C MET A 1 -5.97 -7.71 26.99
N SER A 2 -5.08 -8.25 26.17
CA SER A 2 -3.87 -7.49 25.83
C SER A 2 -4.34 -6.27 25.03
N GLY A 3 -3.98 -5.08 25.50
CA GLY A 3 -4.32 -3.79 24.89
C GLY A 3 -3.40 -3.43 23.73
N ASP A 4 -2.76 -4.43 23.12
CA ASP A 4 -1.73 -4.22 22.11
C ASP A 4 -2.38 -3.75 20.80
N THR A 5 -1.75 -2.75 20.20
CA THR A 5 -2.15 -2.18 18.91
C THR A 5 -1.07 -2.48 17.88
N PHE A 6 -1.49 -2.81 16.66
CA PHE A 6 -0.59 -3.23 15.58
C PHE A 6 -0.77 -2.29 14.38
N PRO A 7 0.29 -1.62 13.91
CA PRO A 7 0.21 -0.75 12.74
C PRO A 7 0.07 -1.55 11.44
N ALA A 8 -0.77 -1.06 10.53
CA ALA A 8 -0.83 -1.43 9.12
C ALA A 8 -0.39 -0.21 8.29
N PRO A 9 0.92 -0.09 7.99
CA PRO A 9 1.47 1.09 7.33
C PRO A 9 0.98 1.23 5.88
N ALA A 10 0.93 2.46 5.38
CA ALA A 10 0.81 2.72 3.96
C ALA A 10 2.11 2.36 3.23
N LYS A 11 2.01 2.22 1.91
CA LYS A 11 3.15 2.26 1.00
C LYS A 11 3.02 3.40 0.00
N ILE A 12 4.14 3.73 -0.63
CA ILE A 12 4.19 4.46 -1.89
C ILE A 12 4.95 3.65 -2.95
N ASN A 13 4.57 3.86 -4.20
CA ASN A 13 5.36 3.41 -5.33
C ASN A 13 6.39 4.51 -5.66
N ARG A 14 7.65 4.34 -5.22
CA ARG A 14 8.77 5.24 -5.56
C ARG A 14 9.12 5.18 -7.05
N MET A 15 8.59 4.22 -7.79
CA MET A 15 8.54 4.17 -9.26
C MET A 15 7.48 3.13 -9.62
N LEU A 16 6.76 3.29 -10.73
CA LEU A 16 5.86 2.27 -11.27
C LEU A 16 5.91 2.29 -12.80
N ARG A 17 6.23 1.15 -13.41
CA ARG A 17 6.31 0.99 -14.87
C ARG A 17 5.49 -0.20 -15.33
N VAL A 18 4.65 0.00 -16.34
CA VAL A 18 3.96 -1.09 -17.03
C VAL A 18 4.83 -1.61 -18.16
N VAL A 19 5.46 -2.77 -17.97
CA VAL A 19 6.45 -3.35 -18.89
C VAL A 19 5.86 -4.39 -19.84
N GLY A 20 4.64 -4.87 -19.56
CA GLY A 20 3.96 -5.82 -20.45
C GLY A 20 2.52 -6.09 -20.03
N ARG A 21 1.90 -7.03 -20.75
CA ARG A 21 0.60 -7.60 -20.42
C ARG A 21 0.64 -9.11 -20.68
N ARG A 22 0.17 -9.87 -19.71
CA ARG A 22 -0.02 -11.32 -19.76
C ARG A 22 -1.24 -11.68 -20.62
N GLU A 23 -1.30 -12.93 -21.06
CA GLU A 23 -2.42 -13.47 -21.84
C GLU A 23 -3.73 -13.49 -21.04
N ASP A 24 -3.65 -13.72 -19.73
CA ASP A 24 -4.79 -13.65 -18.79
C ASP A 24 -5.30 -12.22 -18.52
N GLY A 25 -4.68 -11.21 -19.14
CA GLY A 25 -5.11 -9.83 -19.07
C GLY A 25 -4.43 -8.98 -18.01
N TYR A 26 -3.68 -9.57 -17.07
CA TYR A 26 -2.91 -8.84 -16.06
C TYR A 26 -1.72 -8.10 -16.66
N HIS A 27 -1.33 -6.98 -16.06
CA HIS A 27 -0.20 -6.18 -16.49
C HIS A 27 1.07 -6.57 -15.74
N LEU A 28 2.17 -6.71 -16.49
CA LEU A 28 3.48 -6.88 -15.91
C LEU A 28 4.03 -5.51 -15.51
N LEU A 29 4.54 -5.42 -14.29
CA LEU A 29 5.01 -4.21 -13.64
C LEU A 29 6.50 -4.32 -13.30
N GLN A 30 7.16 -3.17 -13.24
CA GLN A 30 8.33 -2.94 -12.40
C GLN A 30 7.99 -1.80 -11.46
N THR A 31 8.09 -2.03 -10.15
CA THR A 31 7.77 -1.02 -9.14
C THR A 31 8.76 -1.05 -7.98
N VAL A 32 8.98 0.10 -7.34
CA VAL A 32 9.73 0.18 -6.08
C VAL A 32 8.77 0.56 -4.97
N PHE A 33 8.61 -0.30 -3.98
CA PHE A 33 7.78 -0.03 -2.82
C PHE A 33 8.61 0.51 -1.66
N GLN A 34 8.10 1.56 -1.02
CA GLN A 34 8.60 2.07 0.25
C GLN A 34 7.43 2.28 1.20
N TYR A 35 7.58 1.93 2.47
CA TYR A 35 6.53 2.15 3.46
C TYR A 35 6.49 3.61 3.90
N LEU A 36 5.40 3.99 4.55
CA LEU A 36 5.27 5.26 5.25
C LEU A 36 5.04 4.98 6.75
N ASP A 37 5.40 5.94 7.59
CA ASP A 37 5.02 5.94 9.01
C ASP A 37 3.55 6.30 9.28
N LEU A 38 2.76 6.56 8.22
CA LEU A 38 1.31 6.66 8.26
C LEU A 38 0.68 5.27 8.21
N ALA A 39 -0.16 4.93 9.18
CA ALA A 39 -0.73 3.59 9.30
C ALA A 39 -2.20 3.61 9.74
N ASP A 40 -2.92 2.57 9.34
CA ASP A 40 -4.11 2.12 10.06
C ASP A 40 -3.70 1.38 11.34
N THR A 41 -4.62 1.22 12.29
CA THR A 41 -4.34 0.53 13.56
C THR A 41 -5.27 -0.64 13.77
N LEU A 42 -4.71 -1.82 14.05
CA LEU A 42 -5.47 -3.04 14.32
C LEU A 42 -5.30 -3.50 15.77
N GLN A 43 -6.36 -4.06 16.33
CA GLN A 43 -6.35 -4.78 17.61
C GLN A 43 -7.03 -6.12 17.43
N PHE A 44 -6.56 -7.12 18.17
CA PHE A 44 -7.06 -8.49 18.07
C PHE A 44 -7.50 -8.98 19.45
N ARG A 45 -8.70 -9.54 19.53
CA ARG A 45 -9.23 -10.17 20.75
C ARG A 45 -9.72 -11.57 20.42
N SER A 46 -9.35 -12.55 21.22
CA SER A 46 -9.85 -13.92 21.07
C SER A 46 -11.38 -13.96 21.14
N LEU A 47 -11.97 -14.79 20.30
CA LEU A 47 -13.38 -15.19 20.32
C LEU A 47 -13.47 -16.71 20.43
N PRO A 48 -14.67 -17.25 20.76
CA PRO A 48 -14.90 -18.69 20.64
C PRO A 48 -14.56 -19.22 19.25
N ALA A 49 -14.14 -20.48 19.20
CA ALA A 49 -13.68 -21.15 18.00
C ALA A 49 -14.58 -20.93 16.76
N GLY A 50 -13.96 -20.65 15.61
CA GLY A 50 -14.64 -20.43 14.34
C GLY A 50 -15.40 -19.10 14.20
N GLN A 51 -15.37 -18.22 15.22
CA GLN A 51 -15.99 -16.90 15.13
C GLN A 51 -15.00 -15.84 14.64
N PHE A 52 -15.33 -15.18 13.54
CA PHE A 52 -14.55 -14.07 12.97
C PHE A 52 -15.42 -12.82 12.91
N ARG A 53 -14.99 -11.73 13.54
CA ARG A 53 -15.74 -10.46 13.56
C ARG A 53 -14.79 -9.28 13.37
N ARG A 54 -15.24 -8.25 12.66
CA ARG A 54 -14.50 -6.98 12.55
C ARG A 54 -15.34 -5.80 13.05
N PHE A 55 -14.72 -4.87 13.75
CA PHE A 55 -15.33 -3.67 14.31
C PHE A 55 -14.53 -2.41 13.95
N PRO A 56 -15.20 -1.26 13.75
CA PRO A 56 -16.65 -1.12 13.52
C PRO A 56 -17.01 -1.64 12.12
N LYS A 57 -18.22 -2.14 11.86
CA LYS A 57 -18.63 -2.53 10.50
C LYS A 57 -18.41 -1.36 9.51
N ILE A 58 -17.79 -1.65 8.36
CA ILE A 58 -17.56 -0.66 7.31
C ILE A 58 -18.80 -0.73 6.42
N ALA A 59 -19.61 0.34 6.43
CA ALA A 59 -20.93 0.33 5.81
C ALA A 59 -20.94 -0.08 4.32
N GLN A 60 -19.82 0.08 3.62
CA GLN A 60 -19.68 -0.17 2.18
C GLN A 60 -18.84 -1.41 1.83
N VAL A 61 -18.36 -2.16 2.82
CA VAL A 61 -17.56 -3.37 2.59
C VAL A 61 -18.26 -4.55 3.25
N PRO A 62 -18.90 -5.44 2.46
CA PRO A 62 -19.46 -6.67 2.98
C PRO A 62 -18.40 -7.51 3.72
N GLU A 63 -18.82 -8.26 4.74
CA GLU A 63 -17.89 -9.04 5.58
C GLU A 63 -17.12 -10.11 4.79
N GLU A 64 -17.68 -10.59 3.69
CA GLU A 64 -17.04 -11.53 2.76
C GLU A 64 -15.99 -10.87 1.85
N GLN A 65 -16.05 -9.55 1.68
CA GLN A 65 -15.08 -8.76 0.91
C GLN A 65 -14.01 -8.13 1.81
N ASP A 66 -14.24 -8.11 3.13
CA ASP A 66 -13.32 -7.57 4.12
C ASP A 66 -11.99 -8.34 4.15
N LEU A 67 -10.92 -7.64 3.76
CA LEU A 67 -9.59 -8.25 3.63
C LEU A 67 -9.02 -8.76 4.95
N CYS A 68 -9.34 -8.15 6.10
CA CYS A 68 -8.91 -8.68 7.41
C CYS A 68 -9.62 -9.99 7.73
N LEU A 69 -10.94 -10.04 7.54
CA LEU A 69 -11.70 -11.26 7.82
C LEU A 69 -11.35 -12.38 6.85
N ARG A 70 -11.11 -12.05 5.57
CA ARG A 70 -10.61 -13.02 4.58
C ARG A 70 -9.23 -13.54 4.96
N ALA A 71 -8.31 -12.66 5.39
CA ALA A 71 -6.98 -13.06 5.85
C ALA A 71 -7.05 -14.00 7.06
N ALA A 72 -7.85 -13.67 8.07
CA ALA A 72 -8.00 -14.49 9.27
C ALA A 72 -8.58 -15.89 8.96
N ARG A 73 -9.63 -15.95 8.13
CA ARG A 73 -10.22 -17.23 7.70
C ARG A 73 -9.25 -18.05 6.87
N LEU A 74 -8.57 -17.41 5.92
CA LEU A 74 -7.61 -18.06 5.04
C LEU A 74 -6.45 -18.67 5.84
N LEU A 75 -5.92 -17.96 6.84
CA LEU A 75 -4.89 -18.49 7.74
C LEU A 75 -5.41 -19.68 8.56
N ALA A 76 -6.64 -19.59 9.08
CA ALA A 76 -7.25 -20.67 9.85
C ALA A 76 -7.46 -21.93 9.00
N GLU A 77 -7.92 -21.78 7.77
CA GLU A 77 -8.07 -22.86 6.79
C GLU A 77 -6.73 -23.51 6.44
N GLU A 78 -5.71 -22.72 6.13
CA GLU A 78 -4.39 -23.20 5.73
C GLU A 78 -3.67 -23.98 6.85
N THR A 79 -3.86 -23.57 8.10
CA THR A 79 -3.14 -24.12 9.26
C THR A 79 -3.95 -25.12 10.07
N GLY A 80 -5.25 -25.27 9.76
CA GLY A 80 -6.19 -26.06 10.55
C GLY A 80 -6.52 -25.45 11.93
N CYS A 81 -6.13 -24.20 12.19
CA CYS A 81 -6.43 -23.50 13.43
C CYS A 81 -7.94 -23.30 13.59
N ARG A 82 -8.44 -23.53 14.81
CA ARG A 82 -9.88 -23.40 15.13
C ARG A 82 -10.22 -22.16 15.93
N GLU A 83 -9.23 -21.36 16.33
CA GLU A 83 -9.42 -20.17 17.15
C GLU A 83 -10.34 -19.14 16.48
N GLY A 84 -11.05 -18.36 17.28
CA GLY A 84 -11.84 -17.23 16.83
C GLY A 84 -11.14 -15.90 17.09
N VAL A 85 -11.47 -14.87 16.32
CA VAL A 85 -10.94 -13.52 16.53
C VAL A 85 -11.94 -12.40 16.23
N ALA A 86 -11.93 -11.40 17.11
CA ALA A 86 -12.48 -10.07 16.89
C ALA A 86 -11.34 -9.11 16.52
N ILE A 87 -11.45 -8.48 15.36
CA ILE A 87 -10.48 -7.52 14.83
C ILE A 87 -11.09 -6.12 14.94
N THR A 88 -10.50 -5.23 15.73
CA THR A 88 -10.84 -3.80 15.68
C THR A 88 -9.90 -3.14 14.68
N LEU A 89 -10.44 -2.39 13.72
CA LEU A 89 -9.68 -1.66 12.70
C LEU A 89 -10.04 -0.18 12.77
N ASP A 90 -9.06 0.64 13.16
CA ASP A 90 -9.14 2.09 13.09
C ASP A 90 -8.48 2.59 11.81
N LYS A 91 -9.25 3.27 10.97
CA LYS A 91 -8.84 3.67 9.62
C LYS A 91 -8.37 5.11 9.60
N THR A 92 -7.08 5.29 9.36
CA THR A 92 -6.46 6.58 9.03
C THR A 92 -6.32 6.73 7.51
N LEU A 93 -6.00 5.64 6.82
CA LEU A 93 -5.73 5.63 5.39
C LEU A 93 -7.02 5.78 4.57
N PRO A 94 -6.98 6.52 3.46
CA PRO A 94 -8.09 6.55 2.50
C PRO A 94 -8.36 5.15 1.94
N MET A 95 -9.63 4.87 1.65
CA MET A 95 -9.99 3.69 0.86
C MET A 95 -9.45 3.86 -0.56
N GLY A 96 -8.59 2.94 -1.00
CA GLY A 96 -7.90 3.05 -2.29
C GLY A 96 -6.72 4.01 -2.24
N GLY A 97 -6.70 5.02 -3.12
CA GLY A 97 -5.66 6.05 -3.13
C GLY A 97 -4.29 5.61 -3.65
N GLY A 98 -4.06 4.32 -3.88
CA GLY A 98 -2.75 3.79 -4.26
C GLY A 98 -1.80 3.57 -3.07
N LEU A 99 -2.29 3.68 -1.83
CA LEU A 99 -1.49 3.52 -0.60
C LEU A 99 -1.42 2.08 -0.07
N GLY A 100 -2.21 1.17 -0.65
CA GLY A 100 -2.19 -0.24 -0.26
C GLY A 100 -2.82 -0.53 1.12
N GLY A 101 -3.63 0.38 1.69
CA GLY A 101 -4.15 0.24 3.06
C GLY A 101 -4.86 -1.10 3.32
N GLY A 102 -5.81 -1.49 2.46
CA GLY A 102 -6.49 -2.79 2.62
C GLY A 102 -5.56 -4.01 2.51
N SER A 103 -4.52 -3.92 1.68
CA SER A 103 -3.50 -4.97 1.58
C SER A 103 -2.61 -5.01 2.83
N SER A 104 -2.29 -3.84 3.42
CA SER A 104 -1.58 -3.77 4.69
C SER A 104 -2.42 -4.31 5.84
N ASP A 105 -3.73 -4.01 5.86
CA ASP A 105 -4.65 -4.50 6.88
C ASP A 105 -4.71 -6.04 6.87
N ALA A 106 -4.77 -6.65 5.68
CA ALA A 106 -4.69 -8.09 5.50
C ALA A 106 -3.33 -8.67 5.94
N ALA A 107 -2.23 -8.05 5.51
CA ALA A 107 -0.89 -8.52 5.86
C ALA A 107 -0.63 -8.44 7.38
N THR A 108 -1.00 -7.34 8.03
CA THR A 108 -0.92 -7.20 9.49
C THR A 108 -1.78 -8.24 10.18
N THR A 109 -2.98 -8.54 9.65
CA THR A 109 -3.81 -9.64 10.16
C THR A 109 -3.10 -10.98 10.07
N LEU A 110 -2.49 -11.32 8.93
CA LEU A 110 -1.73 -12.56 8.76
C LEU A 110 -0.53 -12.64 9.72
N LEU A 111 0.28 -11.58 9.82
CA LEU A 111 1.45 -11.53 10.70
C LEU A 111 1.08 -11.74 12.17
N VAL A 112 0.08 -11.00 12.64
CA VAL A 112 -0.31 -11.01 14.05
C VAL A 112 -0.99 -12.34 14.40
N LEU A 113 -1.91 -12.82 13.57
CA LEU A 113 -2.61 -14.08 13.86
C LEU A 113 -1.72 -15.30 13.71
N ASN A 114 -0.76 -15.31 12.78
CA ASN A 114 0.25 -16.37 12.69
C ASN A 114 1.00 -16.53 14.03
N ARG A 115 1.33 -15.41 14.68
CA ARG A 115 1.94 -15.38 16.01
C ARG A 115 0.97 -15.73 17.13
N LEU A 116 -0.21 -15.11 17.19
CA LEU A 116 -1.17 -15.29 18.28
C LEU A 116 -1.76 -16.70 18.32
N TRP A 117 -1.94 -17.33 17.17
CA TRP A 117 -2.44 -18.70 17.06
C TRP A 117 -1.32 -19.75 17.05
N GLY A 118 -0.06 -19.34 17.07
CA GLY A 118 1.09 -20.26 17.04
C GLY A 118 1.13 -21.12 15.77
N CYS A 119 0.72 -20.58 14.62
CA CYS A 119 0.62 -21.30 13.36
C CYS A 119 1.99 -21.69 12.78
N GLY A 120 3.05 -20.95 13.12
CA GLY A 120 4.43 -21.29 12.74
C GLY A 120 4.75 -21.16 11.25
N LEU A 121 3.92 -20.46 10.46
CA LEU A 121 4.22 -20.18 9.06
C LEU A 121 5.39 -19.19 8.95
N LYS A 122 6.27 -19.43 7.98
CA LYS A 122 7.40 -18.53 7.69
C LYS A 122 7.00 -17.43 6.73
N ARG A 123 7.87 -16.43 6.56
CA ARG A 123 7.61 -15.29 5.66
C ARG A 123 7.25 -15.71 4.23
N PRO A 124 7.94 -16.69 3.58
CA PRO A 124 7.57 -17.13 2.23
C PRO A 124 6.15 -17.72 2.16
N ASP A 125 5.77 -18.55 3.15
CA ASP A 125 4.44 -19.17 3.22
C ASP A 125 3.35 -18.11 3.38
N LEU A 126 3.59 -17.12 4.25
CA LEU A 126 2.66 -16.01 4.41
C LEU A 126 2.54 -15.18 3.12
N MET A 127 3.65 -14.93 2.41
CA MET A 127 3.64 -14.17 1.15
C MET A 127 2.82 -14.89 0.07
N GLU A 128 2.94 -16.21 -0.04
CA GLU A 128 2.11 -17.02 -0.94
C GLU A 128 0.62 -16.93 -0.56
N LEU A 129 0.31 -17.04 0.72
CA LEU A 129 -1.05 -16.89 1.24
C LEU A 129 -1.60 -15.49 0.97
N GLY A 130 -0.79 -14.46 1.18
CA GLY A 130 -1.12 -13.06 0.97
C GLY A 130 -1.44 -12.75 -0.50
N LEU A 131 -0.73 -13.37 -1.44
CA LEU A 131 -0.98 -13.18 -2.87
C LEU A 131 -2.40 -13.59 -3.28
N ARG A 132 -3.01 -14.57 -2.60
CA ARG A 132 -4.42 -14.98 -2.82
C ARG A 132 -5.43 -13.92 -2.38
N LEU A 133 -5.02 -12.96 -1.54
CA LEU A 133 -5.85 -11.86 -1.05
C LEU A 133 -5.70 -10.61 -1.92
N GLY A 134 -4.50 -10.34 -2.43
CA GLY A 134 -4.23 -9.25 -3.37
C GLY A 134 -2.75 -9.09 -3.71
N ALA A 135 -2.47 -8.52 -4.90
CA ALA A 135 -1.10 -8.39 -5.44
C ALA A 135 -0.16 -7.54 -4.58
N ASP A 136 -0.69 -6.56 -3.83
CA ASP A 136 0.09 -5.72 -2.92
C ASP A 136 0.28 -6.34 -1.52
N VAL A 137 -0.41 -7.43 -1.15
CA VAL A 137 -0.28 -8.02 0.20
C VAL A 137 1.13 -8.58 0.45
N PRO A 138 1.79 -9.28 -0.50
CA PRO A 138 3.14 -9.79 -0.30
C PRO A 138 4.16 -8.72 0.11
N VAL A 139 4.04 -7.46 -0.34
CA VAL A 139 5.02 -6.42 0.02
C VAL A 139 4.97 -6.07 1.50
N PHE A 140 3.80 -6.09 2.12
CA PHE A 140 3.67 -5.83 3.57
C PHE A 140 4.15 -7.03 4.40
N LEU A 141 4.09 -8.24 3.83
CA LEU A 141 4.63 -9.46 4.43
C LEU A 141 6.13 -9.61 4.24
N PHE A 142 6.70 -9.05 3.16
CA PHE A 142 8.13 -9.08 2.88
C PHE A 142 8.94 -8.32 3.95
N GLY A 143 8.38 -7.22 4.46
CA GLY A 143 8.87 -6.55 5.68
C GLY A 143 9.98 -5.52 5.47
N ARG A 144 10.41 -5.30 4.22
CA ARG A 144 11.37 -4.26 3.85
C ARG A 144 11.03 -3.65 2.48
N SER A 145 11.57 -2.48 2.17
CA SER A 145 11.43 -1.86 0.85
C SER A 145 11.96 -2.79 -0.24
N ALA A 146 11.27 -2.81 -1.37
CA ALA A 146 11.45 -3.85 -2.37
C ALA A 146 11.34 -3.32 -3.78
N TRP A 147 12.21 -3.86 -4.64
CA TRP A 147 11.98 -3.92 -6.07
C TRP A 147 10.96 -5.03 -6.33
N ALA A 148 9.94 -4.76 -7.13
CA ALA A 148 8.90 -5.71 -7.43
C ALA A 148 8.68 -5.83 -8.93
N GLU A 149 8.58 -7.08 -9.39
CA GLU A 149 8.23 -7.43 -10.77
C GLU A 149 7.02 -8.36 -10.82
N GLY A 150 6.70 -8.89 -12.01
CA GLY A 150 5.49 -9.70 -12.21
C GLY A 150 4.26 -8.79 -12.21
N ILE A 151 3.23 -9.15 -11.48
CA ILE A 151 2.09 -8.27 -11.17
C ILE A 151 2.31 -7.45 -9.88
N GLY A 152 3.54 -7.46 -9.33
CA GLY A 152 3.91 -6.83 -8.05
C GLY A 152 4.28 -7.82 -6.95
N GLU A 153 4.24 -9.13 -7.24
CA GLU A 153 4.46 -10.22 -6.30
C GLU A 153 5.91 -10.71 -6.22
N ARG A 154 6.73 -10.45 -7.26
CA ARG A 154 8.12 -10.92 -7.31
C ARG A 154 9.02 -9.90 -6.66
N LEU A 155 9.26 -10.07 -5.37
CA LEU A 155 9.98 -9.10 -4.54
C LEU A 155 11.46 -9.42 -4.42
N GLN A 156 12.29 -8.39 -4.60
CA GLN A 156 13.72 -8.41 -4.36
C GLN A 156 14.07 -7.26 -3.41
N ALA A 157 14.87 -7.56 -2.39
CA ALA A 157 15.36 -6.54 -1.47
C ALA A 157 16.23 -5.52 -2.22
N LEU A 158 16.03 -4.23 -1.92
CA LEU A 158 16.86 -3.14 -2.41
C LEU A 158 17.95 -2.78 -1.40
N PRO A 159 19.04 -2.13 -1.84
CA PRO A 159 19.85 -1.29 -0.95
C PRO A 159 18.95 -0.30 -0.19
N GLU A 160 19.39 0.15 0.99
CA GLU A 160 18.62 1.11 1.77
C GLU A 160 18.31 2.37 0.94
N LEU A 161 17.03 2.64 0.74
CA LEU A 161 16.57 3.84 0.07
C LEU A 161 16.68 5.03 1.04
N SER A 162 16.74 6.24 0.51
CA SER A 162 16.55 7.41 1.38
C SER A 162 15.17 7.38 2.03
N GLU A 163 15.09 7.80 3.29
CA GLU A 163 13.85 7.92 4.08
C GLU A 163 13.45 9.41 4.22
N PRO A 164 13.15 10.14 3.13
CA PRO A 164 12.82 11.56 3.24
C PRO A 164 11.43 11.76 3.87
N ARG A 165 11.17 12.99 4.29
CA ARG A 165 9.81 13.43 4.60
C ARG A 165 9.06 13.72 3.30
N PHE A 166 7.84 13.24 3.22
CA PHE A 166 6.92 13.48 2.12
C PHE A 166 5.73 14.31 2.58
N PHE A 167 5.23 15.14 1.68
CA PHE A 167 3.88 15.68 1.75
C PHE A 167 2.98 14.80 0.88
N LEU A 168 2.08 14.05 1.51
CA LEU A 168 1.17 13.12 0.87
C LEU A 168 -0.21 13.78 0.78
N ILE A 169 -0.83 13.81 -0.39
CA ILE A 169 -2.16 14.41 -0.60
C ILE A 169 -3.12 13.38 -1.23
N HIS A 170 -4.34 13.36 -0.73
CA HIS A 170 -5.49 12.74 -1.38
C HIS A 170 -6.45 13.84 -1.91
N PRO A 171 -6.60 13.99 -3.24
CA PRO A 171 -7.33 15.13 -3.84
C PRO A 171 -8.87 14.93 -3.90
N GLY A 172 -9.45 14.25 -2.90
CA GLY A 172 -10.89 14.03 -2.80
C GLY A 172 -11.55 13.10 -3.85
N VAL A 173 -10.83 12.57 -4.83
CA VAL A 173 -11.40 11.68 -5.88
C VAL A 173 -10.98 10.21 -5.72
N SER A 174 -11.81 9.29 -6.23
CA SER A 174 -11.51 7.86 -6.25
C SER A 174 -11.14 7.40 -7.66
N VAL A 175 -10.00 6.73 -7.80
CA VAL A 175 -9.53 6.15 -9.07
C VAL A 175 -9.75 4.64 -9.05
N HIS A 176 -10.49 4.13 -10.03
CA HIS A 176 -10.69 2.69 -10.18
C HIS A 176 -9.49 2.07 -10.90
N THR A 177 -8.66 1.32 -10.17
CA THR A 177 -7.46 0.64 -10.69
C THR A 177 -7.74 -0.15 -11.98
N ALA A 178 -8.81 -0.95 -11.99
CA ALA A 178 -9.20 -1.73 -13.17
C ALA A 178 -9.49 -0.85 -14.40
N ALA A 179 -10.15 0.30 -14.21
CA ALA A 179 -10.46 1.21 -15.30
C ALA A 179 -9.20 1.82 -15.93
N VAL A 180 -8.21 2.19 -15.10
CA VAL A 180 -6.91 2.71 -15.58
C VAL A 180 -6.16 1.64 -16.40
N PHE A 181 -6.05 0.42 -15.87
CA PHE A 181 -5.34 -0.67 -16.54
C PHE A 181 -6.03 -1.17 -17.83
N GLN A 182 -7.36 -1.12 -17.87
CA GLN A 182 -8.15 -1.50 -19.04
C GLN A 182 -8.24 -0.39 -20.10
N HIS A 183 -7.93 0.85 -19.75
CA HIS A 183 -8.09 2.00 -20.64
C HIS A 183 -7.28 1.82 -21.95
N PRO A 184 -7.86 2.06 -23.14
CA PRO A 184 -7.20 1.79 -24.42
C PRO A 184 -5.90 2.59 -24.60
N ARG A 185 -5.90 3.86 -24.19
CA ARG A 185 -4.73 4.77 -24.26
C ARG A 185 -3.59 4.45 -23.28
N LEU A 186 -3.72 3.46 -22.40
CA LEU A 186 -2.61 3.10 -21.52
C LEU A 186 -1.46 2.49 -22.34
N THR A 187 -0.28 3.07 -22.24
CA THR A 187 0.96 2.46 -22.74
C THR A 187 1.29 1.25 -21.87
N ARG A 188 1.35 0.06 -22.48
CA ARG A 188 1.51 -1.23 -21.77
C ARG A 188 2.89 -1.86 -21.93
N ARG A 189 3.78 -1.20 -22.66
CA ARG A 189 5.11 -1.72 -23.01
C ARG A 189 6.14 -0.61 -22.89
N HIS A 190 6.42 -0.22 -21.66
CA HIS A 190 7.61 0.58 -21.37
C HIS A 190 8.84 -0.34 -21.33
N PRO A 191 10.02 0.12 -21.80
CA PRO A 191 11.25 -0.62 -21.64
C PRO A 191 11.49 -0.92 -20.14
N PRO A 192 11.81 -2.17 -19.78
CA PRO A 192 12.20 -2.49 -18.43
C PRO A 192 13.53 -1.81 -18.10
N ILE A 193 13.72 -1.46 -16.83
CA ILE A 193 14.94 -0.86 -16.33
C ILE A 193 15.56 -1.75 -15.25
N THR A 194 16.82 -1.49 -14.93
CA THR A 194 17.53 -2.17 -13.84
C THR A 194 17.42 -1.37 -12.54
N ILE A 195 17.70 -2.01 -11.40
CA ILE A 195 17.80 -1.32 -10.10
C ILE A 195 18.79 -0.16 -10.15
N SER A 196 19.94 -0.34 -10.82
CA SER A 196 20.94 0.73 -10.96
C SER A 196 20.43 1.93 -11.75
N ALA A 197 19.62 1.70 -12.80
CA ALA A 197 19.01 2.78 -13.57
C ALA A 197 17.97 3.53 -12.72
N PHE A 198 17.14 2.82 -11.95
CA PHE A 198 16.22 3.44 -11.01
C PHE A 198 16.93 4.32 -9.98
N LEU A 199 18.08 3.89 -9.45
CA LEU A 199 18.83 4.68 -8.47
C LEU A 199 19.51 5.93 -9.07
N ALA A 200 19.72 5.96 -10.39
CA ALA A 200 20.40 7.05 -11.09
C ALA A 200 19.44 8.05 -11.77
N GLU A 201 18.20 7.63 -12.05
CA GLU A 201 17.22 8.42 -12.79
C GLU A 201 16.10 8.95 -11.89
N ALA A 202 15.45 10.03 -12.33
CA ALA A 202 14.27 10.53 -11.65
C ALA A 202 13.14 9.48 -11.73
N PRO A 203 12.49 9.17 -10.60
CA PRO A 203 11.42 8.18 -10.59
C PRO A 203 10.21 8.61 -11.41
N THR A 204 9.52 7.65 -12.00
CA THR A 204 8.30 7.90 -12.78
C THR A 204 7.21 6.87 -12.48
N ASN A 205 5.95 7.29 -12.57
CA ASN A 205 4.79 6.42 -12.63
C ASN A 205 4.17 6.45 -14.03
N THR A 206 4.24 5.35 -14.78
CA THR A 206 3.75 5.28 -16.17
C THR A 206 2.23 5.40 -16.29
N LEU A 207 1.48 5.23 -15.20
CA LEU A 207 0.04 5.46 -15.17
C LEU A 207 -0.31 6.96 -15.09
N GLU A 208 0.61 7.78 -14.58
CA GLU A 208 0.32 9.15 -14.18
C GLU A 208 -0.23 10.00 -15.31
N ALA A 209 0.39 9.98 -16.49
CA ALA A 209 -0.05 10.79 -17.63
C ALA A 209 -1.51 10.49 -18.02
N LEU A 210 -1.90 9.21 -17.99
CA LEU A 210 -3.28 8.81 -18.25
C LEU A 210 -4.22 9.22 -17.11
N VAL A 211 -3.81 9.00 -15.85
CA VAL A 211 -4.64 9.34 -14.68
C VAL A 211 -4.89 10.84 -14.61
N ARG A 212 -3.90 11.68 -14.89
CA ARG A 212 -4.05 13.15 -14.97
C ARG A 212 -5.09 13.58 -16.01
N GLN A 213 -5.15 12.89 -17.15
CA GLN A 213 -6.14 13.16 -18.19
C GLN A 213 -7.56 12.71 -17.79
N LEU A 214 -7.69 11.58 -17.10
CA LEU A 214 -8.98 11.02 -16.72
C LEU A 214 -9.56 11.65 -15.45
N TYR A 215 -8.68 12.16 -14.57
CA TYR A 215 -9.03 12.70 -13.25
C TYR A 215 -8.37 14.07 -13.06
N PRO A 216 -9.02 15.16 -13.49
CA PRO A 216 -8.46 16.52 -13.41
C PRO A 216 -8.01 16.93 -12.00
N ALA A 217 -8.68 16.46 -10.94
CA ALA A 217 -8.29 16.72 -9.56
C ALA A 217 -6.89 16.15 -9.22
N VAL A 218 -6.45 15.06 -9.86
CA VAL A 218 -5.09 14.51 -9.72
C VAL A 218 -4.08 15.42 -10.44
N ASP A 219 -4.41 15.91 -11.62
CA ASP A 219 -3.55 16.86 -12.35
C ASP A 219 -3.39 18.18 -11.60
N GLU A 220 -4.49 18.72 -11.05
CA GLU A 220 -4.49 19.89 -10.18
C GLU A 220 -3.63 19.66 -8.95
N CYS A 221 -3.74 18.49 -8.31
CA CYS A 221 -2.90 18.11 -7.17
C CYS A 221 -1.41 18.14 -7.50
N LEU A 222 -1.00 17.50 -8.59
CA LEU A 222 0.41 17.45 -8.98
C LEU A 222 0.94 18.84 -9.36
N ARG A 223 0.14 19.65 -10.08
CA ARG A 223 0.51 21.04 -10.40
C ARG A 223 0.64 21.91 -9.15
N TRP A 224 -0.29 21.77 -8.20
CA TRP A 224 -0.25 22.47 -6.92
C TRP A 224 1.01 22.10 -6.14
N MET A 225 1.32 20.80 -6.04
CA MET A 225 2.54 20.33 -5.37
C MET A 225 3.82 20.91 -5.98
N SER A 226 3.90 20.94 -7.32
CA SER A 226 5.04 21.57 -8.02
C SER A 226 5.14 23.07 -7.72
N ALA A 227 4.02 23.79 -7.76
CA ALA A 227 3.98 25.23 -7.49
C ALA A 227 4.33 25.55 -6.02
N ALA A 228 3.97 24.66 -5.10
CA ALA A 228 4.31 24.71 -3.69
C ALA A 228 5.78 24.35 -3.39
N GLY A 229 6.59 24.03 -4.40
CA GLY A 229 8.02 23.75 -4.25
C GLY A 229 8.35 22.35 -3.71
N LEU A 230 7.39 21.42 -3.74
CA LEU A 230 7.68 20.02 -3.42
C LEU A 230 8.55 19.39 -4.51
N HIS A 231 9.55 18.61 -4.11
CA HIS A 231 10.43 17.93 -5.05
C HIS A 231 9.81 16.64 -5.55
N GLU A 232 9.93 16.38 -6.86
CA GLU A 232 9.48 15.14 -7.52
C GLU A 232 8.03 14.74 -7.17
N PRO A 233 7.04 15.63 -7.34
CA PRO A 233 5.65 15.26 -7.09
C PRO A 233 5.22 14.17 -8.07
N MET A 234 4.66 13.08 -7.54
CA MET A 234 4.32 11.90 -8.32
C MET A 234 3.08 11.20 -7.79
N LEU A 235 2.34 10.56 -8.69
CA LEU A 235 1.27 9.63 -8.36
C LEU A 235 1.80 8.35 -7.70
N THR A 236 1.16 7.86 -6.63
CA THR A 236 1.42 6.50 -6.11
C THR A 236 0.36 5.49 -6.58
N GLY A 237 0.79 4.27 -6.89
CA GLY A 237 -0.07 3.22 -7.44
C GLY A 237 -0.83 3.70 -8.69
N SER A 238 -2.12 3.40 -8.76
CA SER A 238 -3.03 3.97 -9.76
C SER A 238 -3.68 5.30 -9.33
N GLY A 239 -3.31 5.85 -8.17
CA GLY A 239 -3.94 7.04 -7.59
C GLY A 239 -5.15 6.73 -6.68
N ALA A 240 -5.80 7.76 -6.14
CA ALA A 240 -5.60 9.18 -6.44
C ALA A 240 -4.48 9.89 -5.64
N CYS A 241 -3.86 9.24 -4.66
CA CYS A 241 -2.88 9.93 -3.83
C CYS A 241 -1.64 10.34 -4.64
N CYS A 242 -1.17 11.55 -4.37
CA CYS A 242 0.07 12.09 -4.88
C CYS A 242 1.00 12.38 -3.71
N PHE A 243 2.30 12.22 -3.90
CA PHE A 243 3.29 12.55 -2.88
C PHE A 243 4.41 13.39 -3.50
N GLY A 244 5.00 14.29 -2.72
CA GLY A 244 6.21 15.02 -3.09
C GLY A 244 7.15 15.11 -1.90
N GLN A 245 8.46 15.12 -2.14
CA GLN A 245 9.47 15.25 -1.09
C GLN A 245 9.47 16.68 -0.55
N LEU A 246 9.46 16.81 0.79
CA LEU A 246 9.61 18.10 1.45
C LEU A 246 11.06 18.55 1.36
N GLY A 247 11.29 19.71 0.73
CA GLY A 247 12.59 20.38 0.76
C GLY A 247 12.86 21.02 2.12
N GLY A 248 14.13 21.27 2.43
CA GLY A 248 14.55 21.80 3.74
C GLY A 248 14.01 23.21 4.08
N THR A 249 13.51 23.96 3.09
CA THR A 249 12.93 25.30 3.26
C THR A 249 11.40 25.32 3.23
N VAL A 250 10.76 24.17 3.02
CA VAL A 250 9.30 24.07 2.86
C VAL A 250 8.70 23.68 4.21
N GLU A 251 8.00 24.62 4.83
CA GLU A 251 7.31 24.40 6.11
C GLU A 251 5.98 23.67 5.87
N PRO A 252 5.79 22.45 6.41
CA PRO A 252 4.57 21.68 6.15
C PRO A 252 3.29 22.34 6.67
N GLU A 253 3.38 23.16 7.71
CA GLU A 253 2.25 23.90 8.29
C GLU A 253 1.74 24.97 7.31
N ALA A 254 2.65 25.63 6.58
CA ALA A 254 2.27 26.59 5.53
C ALA A 254 1.54 25.86 4.38
N LEU A 255 2.05 24.69 3.96
CA LEU A 255 1.39 23.88 2.95
C LEU A 255 -0.01 23.42 3.38
N GLN A 256 -0.18 23.04 4.65
CA GLN A 256 -1.48 22.65 5.18
C GLN A 256 -2.47 23.83 5.21
N ALA A 257 -2.01 25.04 5.52
CA ALA A 257 -2.84 26.24 5.55
C ALA A 257 -3.34 26.64 4.15
N GLU A 258 -2.55 26.36 3.10
CA GLU A 258 -2.89 26.64 1.71
C GLU A 258 -3.58 25.47 0.98
N LEU A 259 -3.86 24.37 1.70
CA LEU A 259 -4.41 23.16 1.10
C LEU A 259 -5.80 23.43 0.51
N PRO A 260 -6.06 23.09 -0.76
CA PRO A 260 -7.38 23.24 -1.37
C PRO A 260 -8.49 22.52 -0.60
N SER A 261 -9.68 23.14 -0.56
CA SER A 261 -10.84 22.58 0.14
C SER A 261 -11.21 21.19 -0.39
N GLY A 262 -11.50 20.26 0.53
CA GLY A 262 -11.84 18.88 0.22
C GLY A 262 -10.65 17.96 -0.02
N TRP A 263 -9.43 18.49 -0.08
CA TRP A 263 -8.22 17.67 -0.08
C TRP A 263 -7.84 17.29 1.35
N ARG A 264 -7.20 16.13 1.48
CA ARG A 264 -6.58 15.69 2.74
C ARG A 264 -5.10 15.55 2.53
N ALA A 265 -4.30 15.97 3.49
CA ALA A 265 -2.86 15.87 3.42
C ALA A 265 -2.26 15.32 4.71
N TRP A 266 -1.10 14.70 4.58
CA TRP A 266 -0.32 14.16 5.69
C TRP A 266 1.16 14.49 5.46
N VAL A 267 1.85 14.80 6.55
CA VAL A 267 3.30 14.85 6.58
C VAL A 267 3.78 13.51 7.09
N VAL A 268 4.53 12.78 6.27
CA VAL A 268 4.89 11.38 6.52
C VAL A 268 6.37 11.17 6.24
N GLN A 269 6.98 10.16 6.84
CA GLN A 269 8.35 9.76 6.54
C GLN A 269 8.36 8.43 5.77
N GLY A 270 9.18 8.36 4.72
CA GLY A 270 9.51 7.09 4.08
C GLY A 270 10.19 6.15 5.07
N ARG A 271 9.84 4.87 5.05
CA ARG A 271 10.43 3.82 5.90
C ARG A 271 10.84 2.62 5.07
N ASN A 272 12.06 2.16 5.27
CA ASN A 272 12.60 0.99 4.59
C ASN A 272 12.20 -0.31 5.26
N ILE A 273 11.88 -0.28 6.55
CA ILE A 273 11.55 -1.45 7.36
C ILE A 273 10.09 -1.40 7.79
N HIS A 274 9.39 -2.51 7.62
CA HIS A 274 8.02 -2.65 8.11
C HIS A 274 8.03 -2.69 9.65
N PRO A 275 7.14 -1.95 10.35
CA PRO A 275 7.13 -1.88 11.81
C PRO A 275 6.91 -3.26 12.49
N LEU A 276 6.25 -4.18 11.79
CA LEU A 276 5.99 -5.55 12.25
C LEU A 276 6.94 -6.59 11.64
N GLN A 277 8.06 -6.19 11.02
CA GLN A 277 9.00 -7.14 10.39
C GLN A 277 9.41 -8.26 11.35
N HIS A 278 9.63 -7.93 12.63
CA HIS A 278 10.10 -8.84 13.67
C HIS A 278 9.08 -9.92 14.09
N LEU A 279 7.83 -9.89 13.61
CA LEU A 279 6.80 -10.85 13.99
C LEU A 279 6.91 -12.20 13.29
N VAL A 280 7.64 -12.29 12.19
CA VAL A 280 7.80 -13.53 11.41
C VAL A 280 9.26 -13.71 10.99
N GLU A 281 9.72 -14.94 11.08
CA GLU A 281 11.05 -15.34 10.62
C GLU A 281 11.08 -15.50 9.09
N ASP A 282 12.28 -15.35 8.52
CA ASP A 282 12.52 -15.53 7.08
C ASP A 282 12.47 -17.02 6.67
#